data_AF-H6QUL0-F1
#
_entry.id   AF-H6QUL0-F1
#
_cell.length_a   1.000
_cell.length_b   1.000
_cell.length_c   1.000
_cell.angle_alpha   90.00
_cell.angle_beta   90.00
_cell.angle_gamma   90.00
#
_symmetry.space_group_name_H-M   'P 1'
#
loop_
_entity.id
_entity.type
_entity.pdbx_description
1 polymer ?
#
loop_
_entity_poly.entity_id
_entity_poly.type
_entity_poly.pdbx_seq_one_letter_code
_entity_poly.pdbx_strand_id
1 'polypeptide(L)'
;MDREGYPLYPNRNTTFVLQPGAQITNFGNVGYSKTTSNEKSKDNRWKVIRVRCLGVLLCDSEDCDYAGPPPTGQGKIEELIGSNRSCPASGGECPGKVHWQACTGTRLRFDIEIGTGWGLLRHTGFHNHPWPDPKKPDPLAKKMLALEVAKNPKAGALQLKVRASHLPSFFLAA
;
A
#
# COMPACT_ATOMS: atom_id res chain seq x y z
N MET A 1 -7.19 7.73 5.86
CA MET A 1 -6.51 6.97 6.94
C MET A 1 -7.03 5.53 6.91
N ASP A 2 -6.29 4.56 7.43
CA ASP A 2 -6.84 3.24 7.73
C ASP A 2 -7.62 3.24 9.06
N ARG A 3 -8.14 2.08 9.49
CA ARG A 3 -8.96 1.98 10.70
C ARG A 3 -8.18 2.20 12.01
N GLU A 4 -6.85 2.17 11.96
CA GLU A 4 -5.97 2.52 13.10
C GLU A 4 -5.57 4.00 13.06
N GLY A 5 -6.12 4.79 12.13
CA GLY A 5 -5.76 6.20 11.95
C GLY A 5 -4.44 6.42 11.21
N TYR A 6 -3.85 5.38 10.63
CA TYR A 6 -2.56 5.45 9.96
C TYR A 6 -2.69 5.92 8.49
N PRO A 7 -1.84 6.84 8.01
CA PRO A 7 -1.88 7.28 6.62
C PRO A 7 -1.19 6.24 5.72
N LEU A 8 -1.96 5.26 5.25
CA LEU A 8 -1.45 4.23 4.34
C LEU A 8 -1.05 4.79 2.96
N TYR A 9 -1.70 5.86 2.51
CA TYR A 9 -1.41 6.59 1.26
C TYR A 9 -1.07 8.05 1.57
N PRO A 10 0.09 8.30 2.21
CA PRO A 10 0.49 9.66 2.55
C PRO A 10 0.70 10.48 1.27
N ASN A 11 0.20 11.72 1.26
CA ASN A 11 0.30 12.63 0.11
C ASN A 11 0.52 14.07 0.60
N ARG A 12 0.98 14.97 -0.27
CA ARG A 12 1.28 16.37 0.10
C ARG A 12 2.26 16.43 1.27
N ASN A 13 1.93 17.13 2.35
CA ASN A 13 2.78 17.26 3.53
C ASN A 13 2.30 16.38 4.70
N THR A 14 2.05 15.09 4.43
CA THR A 14 1.53 14.16 5.45
C THR A 14 2.61 13.84 6.49
N THR A 15 2.27 13.96 7.77
CA THR A 15 3.10 13.54 8.90
C THR A 15 2.30 12.64 9.83
N PHE A 16 2.97 11.65 10.44
CA PHE A 16 2.35 10.81 11.46
C PHE A 16 3.38 10.45 12.53
N VAL A 17 3.00 10.58 13.80
CA VAL A 17 3.84 10.25 14.95
C VAL A 17 3.35 8.95 15.58
N LEU A 18 4.25 7.97 15.68
CA LEU A 18 4.04 6.77 16.47
C LEU A 18 4.56 7.03 17.89
N GLN A 19 3.64 7.08 18.86
CA GLN A 19 4.00 7.20 20.27
C GLN A 19 4.56 5.87 20.81
N PRO A 20 5.48 5.90 21.79
CA PRO A 20 5.95 4.69 22.46
C PRO A 20 4.78 3.86 23.01
N GLY A 21 4.80 2.55 22.78
CA GLY A 21 3.75 1.63 23.23
C GLY A 21 2.46 1.65 22.38
N ALA A 22 2.30 2.59 21.45
CA ALA A 22 1.17 2.58 20.52
C ALA A 22 1.27 1.39 19.56
N GLN A 23 0.11 0.78 19.27
CA GLN A 23 0.02 -0.37 18.37
C GLN A 23 -0.55 0.07 17.03
N ILE A 24 0.33 0.33 16.07
CA ILE A 24 -0.04 0.58 14.67
C ILE A 24 0.54 -0.56 13.83
N THR A 25 -0.33 -1.40 13.31
CA THR A 25 0.01 -2.64 12.58
C THR A 25 0.84 -2.33 11.32
N ASN A 26 0.61 -1.17 10.69
CA ASN A 26 1.16 -0.81 9.38
C ASN A 26 2.35 0.17 9.43
N PHE A 27 2.85 0.55 10.62
CA PHE A 27 3.89 1.57 10.71
C PHE A 27 5.18 1.15 9.99
N GLY A 28 5.74 2.05 9.18
CA GLY A 28 6.88 1.74 8.30
C GLY A 28 6.49 1.19 6.93
N ASN A 29 5.19 1.07 6.64
CA ASN A 29 4.68 0.59 5.36
C ASN A 29 3.74 1.62 4.70
N VAL A 30 3.50 1.48 3.40
CA VAL A 30 2.55 2.30 2.61
C VAL A 30 1.86 1.42 1.58
N GLY A 31 0.69 1.86 1.11
CA GLY A 31 -0.20 1.09 0.23
C GLY A 31 0.17 1.07 -1.25
N TYR A 32 1.23 1.75 -1.67
CA TYR A 32 1.68 1.80 -3.06
C TYR A 32 3.01 1.07 -3.31
N SER A 33 3.26 0.72 -4.58
CA SER A 33 4.53 0.14 -5.04
C SER A 33 5.69 1.10 -4.81
N LYS A 34 6.77 0.57 -4.24
CA LYS A 34 7.87 1.37 -3.74
C LYS A 34 9.20 0.65 -3.79
N THR A 35 10.26 1.43 -3.81
CA THR A 35 11.59 1.00 -3.37
C THR A 35 11.86 1.55 -1.97
N THR A 36 12.72 0.86 -1.23
CA THR A 36 13.05 1.23 0.14
C THR A 36 14.55 1.11 0.37
N SER A 37 15.15 2.12 1.00
CA SER A 37 16.48 2.01 1.59
C SER A 37 16.39 2.08 3.11
N ASN A 38 17.24 1.32 3.78
CA ASN A 38 17.28 1.22 5.23
C ASN A 38 18.69 1.57 5.71
N GLU A 39 18.77 2.47 6.68
CA GLU A 39 20.01 2.90 7.31
C GLU A 39 19.83 2.92 8.83
N LYS A 40 20.94 2.73 9.55
CA LYS A 40 21.02 3.04 10.97
C LYS A 40 21.88 4.27 11.15
N SER A 41 21.56 5.10 12.15
CA SER A 41 22.45 6.19 12.55
C SER A 41 23.78 5.64 13.10
N LYS A 42 24.84 6.46 13.09
CA LYS A 42 26.18 6.06 13.54
C LYS A 42 26.21 5.54 14.98
N ASP A 43 25.37 6.11 15.84
CA ASP A 43 25.19 5.72 17.24
C ASP A 43 24.18 4.57 17.42
N ASN A 44 23.66 3.99 16.34
CA ASN A 44 22.60 2.97 16.33
C ASN A 44 21.30 3.38 17.04
N ARG A 45 21.10 4.67 17.32
CA ARG A 45 19.88 5.15 17.99
C ARG A 45 18.66 5.15 17.07
N TRP A 46 18.86 5.42 15.79
CA TRP A 46 17.80 5.61 14.82
C TRP A 46 17.88 4.59 13.70
N LYS A 47 16.74 4.00 13.35
CA LYS A 47 16.50 3.35 12.07
C LYS A 47 15.81 4.34 11.14
N VAL A 48 16.44 4.62 10.01
CA VAL A 48 15.91 5.51 8.98
C VAL A 48 15.51 4.68 7.76
N ILE A 49 14.25 4.79 7.35
CA ILE A 49 13.72 4.12 6.17
C ILE A 49 13.33 5.18 5.16
N ARG A 50 13.94 5.18 3.98
CA ARG A 50 13.54 6.08 2.89
C ARG A 50 12.73 5.31 1.86
N VAL A 51 11.59 5.86 1.49
CA VAL A 51 10.65 5.25 0.57
C VAL A 51 10.53 6.14 -0.67
N ARG A 52 10.62 5.51 -1.85
CA ARG A 52 10.35 6.15 -3.13
C ARG A 52 9.20 5.42 -3.80
N CYS A 53 8.15 6.15 -4.19
CA CYS A 53 7.06 5.60 -4.96
C CYS A 53 7.53 5.26 -6.37
N LEU A 54 7.08 4.12 -6.89
CA LEU A 54 7.36 3.70 -8.26
C LEU A 54 6.31 4.20 -9.25
N GLY A 55 5.21 4.79 -8.80
CA GLY A 55 4.08 5.18 -9.64
C GLY A 55 3.09 4.04 -9.85
N VAL A 56 2.50 3.98 -11.05
CA VAL A 56 1.38 3.09 -11.37
C VAL A 56 1.50 2.57 -12.80
N LEU A 57 0.97 1.37 -13.04
CA LEU A 57 0.76 0.81 -14.37
C LEU A 57 -0.67 1.13 -14.83
N LEU A 58 -0.83 1.76 -15.97
CA LEU A 58 -2.14 2.16 -16.52
C LEU A 58 -2.41 1.49 -17.85
N CYS A 59 -3.69 1.34 -18.19
CA CYS A 59 -4.08 1.01 -19.56
C CYS A 59 -4.10 2.28 -20.42
N ASP A 60 -3.80 2.16 -21.70
CA ASP A 60 -3.95 3.22 -22.70
C ASP A 60 -5.35 3.30 -23.35
N SER A 61 -6.24 2.34 -23.06
CA SER A 61 -7.63 2.34 -23.55
C SER A 61 -8.48 3.28 -22.68
N GLU A 62 -9.23 4.19 -23.32
CA GLU A 62 -10.01 5.24 -22.63
C GLU A 62 -11.10 4.69 -21.70
N ASP A 63 -11.67 3.53 -22.04
CA ASP A 63 -12.74 2.88 -21.27
C ASP A 63 -12.21 1.91 -20.19
N CYS A 64 -10.89 1.84 -19.99
CA CYS A 64 -10.25 0.92 -19.06
C CYS A 64 -9.66 1.65 -17.85
N ASP A 65 -10.20 1.38 -16.66
CA ASP A 65 -9.78 1.98 -15.40
C ASP A 65 -8.63 1.24 -14.70
N TYR A 66 -7.96 0.32 -15.40
CA TYR A 66 -6.90 -0.50 -14.83
C TYR A 66 -5.76 0.35 -14.24
N ALA A 67 -5.55 0.19 -12.93
CA ALA A 67 -4.45 0.80 -12.19
C ALA A 67 -3.65 -0.30 -11.46
N GLY A 68 -2.64 -0.85 -12.11
CA GLY A 68 -1.83 -1.94 -11.57
C GLY A 68 -0.59 -1.49 -10.77
N PRO A 69 -0.11 -2.29 -9.81
CA PRO A 69 1.14 -2.00 -9.11
C PRO A 69 2.36 -2.34 -9.99
N PRO A 70 3.31 -1.39 -10.19
CA PRO A 70 4.57 -1.68 -10.86
C PRO A 70 5.40 -2.74 -10.11
N PRO A 71 6.18 -3.57 -10.83
CA PRO A 71 7.15 -4.47 -10.21
C PRO A 71 8.25 -3.69 -9.48
N THR A 72 8.78 -4.24 -8.39
CA THR A 72 9.75 -3.55 -7.52
C THR A 72 11.20 -3.94 -7.76
N GLY A 73 11.45 -4.97 -8.58
CA GLY A 73 12.81 -5.41 -8.92
C GLY A 73 13.51 -4.41 -9.82
N GLN A 74 14.83 -4.26 -9.68
CA GLN A 74 15.63 -3.39 -10.53
C GLN A 74 15.49 -3.82 -12.01
N GLY A 75 15.23 -2.86 -12.90
CA GLY A 75 15.03 -3.10 -14.34
C GLY A 75 13.72 -3.80 -14.71
N LYS A 76 12.91 -4.24 -13.73
CA LYS A 76 11.70 -5.03 -14.00
C LYS A 76 10.54 -4.21 -14.54
N ILE A 77 10.52 -2.90 -14.29
CA ILE A 77 9.50 -2.03 -14.87
C ILE A 77 9.77 -1.88 -16.36
N GLU A 78 11.01 -1.57 -16.72
CA GLU A 78 11.47 -1.41 -18.10
C GLU A 78 11.31 -2.70 -18.90
N GLU A 79 11.66 -3.86 -18.32
CA GLU A 79 11.42 -5.18 -18.92
C GLU A 79 9.94 -5.42 -19.21
N LEU A 80 9.06 -5.09 -18.26
CA LEU A 80 7.62 -5.27 -18.42
C LEU A 80 7.06 -4.36 -19.52
N ILE A 81 7.45 -3.09 -19.55
CA ILE A 81 7.00 -2.15 -20.58
C ILE A 81 7.58 -2.51 -21.95
N GLY A 82 8.86 -2.88 -22.02
CA GLY A 82 9.52 -3.33 -23.25
C GLY A 82 8.91 -4.59 -23.86
N SER A 83 8.29 -5.46 -23.04
CA SER A 83 7.56 -6.63 -23.52
C SER A 83 6.22 -6.33 -24.21
N ASN A 84 5.79 -5.05 -24.25
CA ASN A 84 4.52 -4.60 -24.82
C ASN A 84 3.31 -5.40 -24.27
N ARG A 85 3.28 -5.55 -22.94
CA ARG A 85 2.31 -6.36 -22.22
C ARG A 85 0.88 -5.85 -22.42
N SER A 86 -0.03 -6.76 -22.77
CA SER A 86 -1.47 -6.48 -22.86
C SER A 86 -2.08 -6.22 -21.48
N CYS A 87 -3.14 -5.41 -21.44
CA CYS A 87 -3.86 -5.09 -20.23
C CYS A 87 -4.49 -6.35 -19.62
N PRO A 88 -4.30 -6.61 -18.31
CA PRO A 88 -4.91 -7.77 -17.66
C PRO A 88 -6.38 -7.54 -17.25
N ALA A 89 -6.92 -6.33 -17.45
CA ALA A 89 -8.32 -6.03 -17.19
C ALA A 89 -9.24 -6.92 -18.03
N SER A 90 -10.46 -7.15 -17.52
CA SER A 90 -11.44 -8.03 -18.16
C SER A 90 -10.88 -9.41 -18.49
N GLY A 91 -10.04 -9.97 -17.61
CA GLY A 91 -9.42 -11.28 -17.83
C GLY A 91 -8.40 -11.32 -19.00
N GLY A 92 -7.94 -10.17 -19.49
CA GLY A 92 -7.05 -10.07 -20.64
C GLY A 92 -7.76 -9.78 -21.97
N GLU A 93 -9.08 -9.58 -21.95
CA GLU A 93 -9.86 -9.21 -23.15
C GLU A 93 -9.73 -7.73 -23.51
N CYS A 94 -9.23 -6.90 -22.59
CA CYS A 94 -9.00 -5.49 -22.87
C CYS A 94 -7.95 -5.34 -24.00
N PRO A 95 -8.27 -4.64 -25.11
CA PRO A 95 -7.36 -4.51 -26.24
C PRO A 95 -6.16 -3.60 -25.95
N GLY A 96 -6.24 -2.82 -24.86
CA GLY A 96 -5.22 -1.84 -24.51
C GLY A 96 -3.90 -2.47 -24.04
N LYS A 97 -2.86 -1.64 -24.07
CA LYS A 97 -1.52 -1.94 -23.56
C LYS A 97 -1.28 -1.26 -22.23
N VAL A 98 -0.45 -1.91 -21.44
CA VAL A 98 -0.02 -1.35 -20.16
C VAL A 98 1.18 -0.43 -20.39
N HIS A 99 1.05 0.81 -19.91
CA HIS A 99 2.17 1.75 -19.83
C HIS A 99 2.48 2.11 -18.37
N TRP A 100 3.69 2.61 -18.13
CA TRP A 100 4.12 3.02 -16.80
C TRP A 100 4.04 4.54 -16.64
N GLN A 101 3.25 4.99 -15.67
CA GLN A 101 3.29 6.36 -15.20
C GLN A 101 4.20 6.45 -13.96
N ALA A 102 5.43 6.92 -14.16
CA ALA A 102 6.40 7.07 -13.07
C ALA A 102 5.96 8.15 -12.07
N CYS A 103 6.13 7.88 -10.77
CA CYS A 103 5.96 8.91 -9.74
C CYS A 103 7.27 9.68 -9.54
N THR A 104 7.22 11.00 -9.75
CA THR A 104 8.35 11.90 -9.51
C THR A 104 7.96 12.97 -8.49
N GLY A 105 8.95 13.56 -7.82
CA GLY A 105 8.72 14.68 -6.90
C GLY A 105 8.17 14.31 -5.52
N THR A 106 8.00 13.04 -5.19
CA THR A 106 7.61 12.59 -3.84
C THR A 106 8.80 12.07 -3.04
N ARG A 107 8.77 12.29 -1.74
CA ARG A 107 9.76 11.76 -0.79
C ARG A 107 9.05 11.34 0.47
N LEU A 108 9.32 10.12 0.93
CA LEU A 108 8.84 9.64 2.21
C LEU A 108 10.01 9.11 3.05
N ARG A 109 9.95 9.40 4.35
CA ARG A 109 10.91 8.95 5.34
C ARG A 109 10.18 8.47 6.59
N PHE A 110 10.64 7.35 7.13
CA PHE A 110 10.38 6.94 8.49
C PHE A 110 11.65 7.11 9.32
N ASP A 111 11.50 7.69 10.50
CA ASP A 111 12.51 7.73 11.55
C ASP A 111 11.98 6.93 12.74
N ILE A 112 12.71 5.91 13.17
CA ILE A 112 12.30 5.04 14.28
C ILE A 112 13.42 5.05 15.29
N GLU A 113 13.14 5.52 16.50
CA GLU A 113 14.09 5.41 17.59
C GLU A 113 14.05 3.98 18.14
N ILE A 114 15.21 3.31 18.18
CA ILE A 114 15.30 1.89 18.50
C ILE A 114 15.00 1.63 19.99
N GLY A 115 15.36 2.56 20.88
CA GLY A 115 15.21 2.38 22.32
C GLY A 115 13.76 2.44 22.80
N THR A 116 13.00 3.44 22.38
CA THR A 116 11.63 3.66 22.85
C THR A 116 10.55 3.15 21.89
N GLY A 117 10.91 2.90 20.62
CA GLY A 117 9.94 2.63 19.56
C GLY A 117 9.17 3.87 19.08
N TRP A 118 9.54 5.07 19.55
CA TRP A 118 9.02 6.32 19.00
C TRP A 118 9.31 6.40 17.50
N GLY A 119 8.31 6.80 16.71
CA GLY A 119 8.41 6.84 15.27
C GLY A 119 7.85 8.10 14.65
N LEU A 120 8.40 8.49 13.50
CA LEU A 120 7.91 9.61 12.71
C LEU A 120 7.88 9.24 11.22
N LEU A 121 6.71 9.29 10.61
CA LEU A 121 6.52 9.34 9.16
C LEU A 121 6.51 10.80 8.73
N ARG A 122 7.30 11.11 7.70
CA ARG A 122 7.24 12.39 6.95
C ARG A 122 7.14 12.12 5.47
N HIS A 123 6.12 12.69 4.84
CA HIS A 123 5.94 12.72 3.40
C HIS A 123 5.97 14.15 2.89
N THR A 124 6.59 14.35 1.72
CA THR A 124 6.55 15.61 0.97
C THR A 124 6.34 15.31 -0.51
N GLY A 125 5.67 16.21 -1.23
CA GLY A 125 5.40 16.10 -2.67
C GLY A 125 3.97 15.69 -2.98
N PHE A 126 3.62 15.54 -4.25
CA PHE A 126 2.27 15.17 -4.67
C PHE A 126 2.28 13.94 -5.56
N HIS A 127 1.55 12.90 -5.16
CA HIS A 127 1.26 11.74 -6.01
C HIS A 127 0.22 12.15 -7.06
N ASN A 128 0.69 12.54 -8.25
CA ASN A 128 -0.15 12.88 -9.39
C ASN A 128 -0.42 11.67 -10.30
N HIS A 129 -0.89 10.59 -9.69
CA HIS A 129 -1.26 9.36 -10.37
C HIS A 129 -2.32 8.64 -9.53
N PRO A 130 -3.21 7.82 -10.13
CA PRO A 130 -4.14 7.02 -9.35
C PRO A 130 -3.38 6.03 -8.46
N TRP A 131 -4.01 5.60 -7.38
CA TRP A 131 -3.45 4.58 -6.52
C TRP A 131 -3.57 3.21 -7.20
N PRO A 132 -2.49 2.42 -7.24
CA PRO A 132 -2.57 1.09 -7.81
C PRO A 132 -3.44 0.18 -6.92
N ASP A 133 -4.14 -0.74 -7.56
CA ASP A 133 -4.82 -1.83 -6.89
C ASP A 133 -3.80 -2.67 -6.11
N PRO A 134 -4.02 -2.86 -4.79
CA PRO A 134 -3.06 -3.56 -3.97
C PRO A 134 -3.00 -5.04 -4.36
N LYS A 135 -1.83 -5.50 -4.84
CA LYS A 135 -1.59 -6.93 -5.11
C LYS A 135 -1.67 -7.80 -3.86
N LYS A 136 -1.30 -7.25 -2.70
CA LYS A 136 -1.29 -7.97 -1.41
C LYS A 136 -2.48 -7.51 -0.58
N PRO A 137 -3.19 -8.44 0.10
CA PRO A 137 -4.28 -8.05 0.98
C PRO A 137 -3.74 -7.24 2.15
N ASP A 138 -4.53 -6.24 2.56
CA ASP A 138 -4.26 -5.34 3.69
C ASP A 138 -3.93 -6.14 4.97
N PRO A 139 -2.79 -5.86 5.64
CA PRO A 139 -2.43 -6.50 6.90
C PRO A 139 -3.48 -6.37 7.99
N LEU A 140 -4.17 -5.22 8.07
CA LEU A 140 -5.19 -5.00 9.09
C LEU A 140 -6.43 -5.86 8.80
N ALA A 141 -6.90 -5.88 7.56
CA ALA A 141 -7.96 -6.79 7.13
C ALA A 141 -7.61 -8.27 7.39
N LYS A 142 -6.36 -8.68 7.15
CA LYS A 142 -5.89 -10.05 7.48
C LYS A 142 -5.95 -10.35 8.97
N LYS A 143 -5.52 -9.41 9.82
CA LYS A 143 -5.58 -9.54 11.28
C LYS A 143 -7.04 -9.67 11.75
N MET A 144 -7.93 -8.85 11.22
CA MET A 144 -9.36 -8.91 11.54
C MET A 144 -10.00 -10.23 11.08
N LEU A 145 -9.65 -10.72 9.89
CA LEU A 145 -10.11 -12.02 9.41
C LEU A 145 -9.61 -13.16 10.30
N ALA A 146 -8.35 -13.13 10.73
CA ALA A 146 -7.81 -14.13 11.66
C ALA A 146 -8.57 -14.14 13.00
N LEU A 147 -8.91 -12.96 13.54
CA LEU A 147 -9.73 -12.85 14.75
C LEU A 147 -11.13 -13.41 14.54
N GLU A 148 -11.74 -13.19 13.37
CA GLU A 148 -13.08 -13.71 13.06
C GLU A 148 -13.07 -15.23 12.88
N VAL A 149 -12.06 -15.79 12.22
CA VAL A 149 -11.86 -17.23 12.10
C VAL A 149 -11.67 -17.87 13.47
N ALA A 150 -10.94 -17.22 14.38
CA ALA A 150 -10.73 -17.74 15.74
C ALA A 150 -12.04 -17.86 16.55
N LYS A 151 -13.05 -17.01 16.29
CA LYS A 151 -14.37 -17.11 16.94
C LYS A 151 -15.16 -18.32 16.48
N ASN A 152 -14.98 -18.77 15.23
CA ASN A 152 -15.62 -19.98 14.71
C ASN A 152 -14.67 -20.75 13.78
N PRO A 153 -13.73 -21.55 14.35
CA PRO A 153 -12.70 -22.23 13.57
C PRO A 153 -13.23 -23.26 12.56
N LYS A 154 -14.48 -23.72 12.73
CA LYS A 154 -15.14 -24.68 11.83
C LYS A 154 -15.87 -24.00 10.67
N ALA A 155 -15.97 -22.67 10.66
CA ALA A 155 -16.63 -21.95 9.57
C ALA A 155 -15.83 -22.06 8.28
N GLY A 156 -16.48 -22.52 7.21
CA GLY A 156 -15.91 -22.47 5.87
C GLY A 156 -15.85 -21.04 5.30
N ALA A 157 -15.04 -20.82 4.27
CA ALA A 157 -14.86 -19.51 3.64
C ALA A 157 -16.18 -18.87 3.18
N LEU A 158 -17.10 -19.65 2.61
CA LEU A 158 -18.42 -19.17 2.19
C LEU A 158 -19.27 -18.69 3.38
N GLN A 159 -19.24 -19.42 4.50
CA GLN A 159 -19.98 -19.08 5.71
C GLN A 159 -19.43 -17.79 6.35
N LEU A 160 -18.12 -17.59 6.31
CA LEU A 160 -17.49 -16.35 6.77
C LEU A 160 -17.86 -15.15 5.87
N LYS A 161 -17.87 -15.34 4.55
CA LYS A 161 -18.24 -14.28 3.58
C LYS A 161 -19.68 -13.82 3.73
N VAL A 162 -20.63 -14.75 3.86
CA VAL A 162 -22.08 -14.44 3.99
C VAL A 162 -22.39 -13.73 5.31
N ARG A 163 -21.64 -14.03 6.38
CA ARG A 163 -21.78 -13.33 7.68
C ARG A 163 -21.26 -11.90 7.62
N ALA A 164 -20.19 -11.63 6.87
CA ALA A 164 -19.69 -10.28 6.67
C ALA A 164 -20.68 -9.36 5.94
N SER A 165 -21.50 -9.91 5.04
CA SER A 165 -22.54 -9.17 4.30
C SER A 165 -23.86 -8.96 5.08
N HIS A 166 -24.01 -9.54 6.28
CA HIS A 166 -25.18 -9.36 7.14
C HIS A 166 -24.94 -8.39 8.32
N LEU A 167 -23.74 -7.81 8.43
CA LEU A 167 -23.54 -6.65 9.32
C LEU A 167 -24.18 -5.43 8.64
N PRO A 168 -25.07 -4.68 9.31
CA PRO A 168 -25.73 -3.54 8.68
C PRO A 168 -24.70 -2.49 8.25
N SER A 169 -24.89 -1.95 7.04
CA SER A 169 -24.04 -0.96 6.36
C SER A 169 -23.96 0.42 7.05
N PHE A 170 -23.95 0.49 8.37
CA PHE A 170 -23.80 1.75 9.12
C PHE A 170 -22.35 2.25 9.22
N PHE A 171 -21.40 1.71 8.45
CA PHE A 171 -19.98 2.08 8.53
C PHE A 171 -19.31 2.28 7.16
N LEU A 172 -19.94 3.07 6.28
CA LEU A 172 -19.33 3.61 5.05
C LEU A 172 -19.91 5.00 4.73
N ALA A 173 -19.69 5.99 5.61
CA ALA A 173 -19.72 7.42 5.27
C ALA A 173 -19.10 8.24 6.41
N ALA A 174 -17.92 8.82 6.11
CA ALA A 174 -17.27 10.01 6.68
C ALA A 174 -15.75 9.79 6.81
#